data_AF-A0A0D2L248-F1
#
_entry.id   AF-A0A0D2L248-F1
#
_cell.length_a   1.000
_cell.length_b   1.000
_cell.length_c   1.000
_cell.angle_alpha   90.00
_cell.angle_beta   90.00
_cell.angle_gamma   90.00
#
_symmetry.space_group_name_H-M   'P 1'
#
loop_
_entity.id
_entity.type
_entity.pdbx_description
1 polymer ?
#
loop_
_entity_poly.entity_id
_entity_poly.type
_entity_poly.pdbx_seq_one_letter_code
_entity_poly.pdbx_strand_id
1 'polypeptide(L)'
;MPGKKSKKAHPQTGKSAPSHDEGRAPPSPTKNGRKNGHEPRIKIEEKMDEGQINRLTAGVPTDAVGSTPPVRTEKPSAIELRKGVIKITDVDNDKQPRSLVILTGMKTLFQKQLPKMPREYIARLVYDANSRGLAIVKRGLKVVGGICYRPFPHRGFAEIVFFATNSADQEKGYGGMLMDHFKAHIRKAFPDMMHFLTYADNYAVGYFEKQGFSKEISLDRSVWAGYIKDYEGGTIMQCTMLPKINYLDKPNTFKLQQQAVLTKIRQLSKSHIVHPGLPQFQPGADIIAVTPKDVPGLRETGWTPEMAAVISRSPVKNSVKALMEKIMSELIAEPRGWAFRMPVDTDELTDYLEIVKSPMDFSTIQRKVSSNQYKTFESFEDDVQLVFDNCRLFNPENTVYAKNARFMDQLFKNLLTQHLKQDD
;
A
#
# COMPACT_ATOMS: atom_id res chain seq x y z
N MET A 1 53.10 -1.08 25.05
CA MET A 1 53.82 -0.25 26.03
C MET A 1 55.16 0.15 25.43
N PRO A 2 55.74 1.31 25.77
CA PRO A 2 55.23 2.69 25.93
C PRO A 2 55.83 3.59 24.81
N GLY A 3 55.48 4.85 24.56
CA GLY A 3 54.63 5.82 25.24
C GLY A 3 55.33 7.20 25.27
N LYS A 4 54.56 8.25 24.95
CA LYS A 4 54.65 9.65 25.46
C LYS A 4 55.78 10.53 24.86
N LYS A 5 55.61 11.82 24.58
CA LYS A 5 54.56 12.83 24.92
C LYS A 5 54.81 14.09 24.07
N SER A 6 53.73 14.69 23.55
CA SER A 6 53.69 16.11 23.15
C SER A 6 53.08 16.94 24.28
N LYS A 7 53.53 18.19 24.45
CA LYS A 7 52.89 19.23 25.26
C LYS A 7 52.65 20.49 24.43
N LYS A 8 51.46 21.05 24.61
CA LYS A 8 50.88 22.28 24.05
C LYS A 8 51.61 23.56 24.51
N ALA A 9 51.49 24.63 23.72
CA ALA A 9 51.04 25.95 24.20
C ALA A 9 50.63 26.88 23.03
N HIS A 10 49.60 27.69 23.25
CA HIS A 10 49.13 28.83 22.45
C HIS A 10 49.39 30.10 23.27
N PRO A 11 49.51 31.30 22.66
CA PRO A 11 48.41 32.27 22.80
C PRO A 11 48.16 33.22 21.61
N GLN A 12 46.99 33.86 21.70
CA GLN A 12 46.31 34.86 20.84
C GLN A 12 47.12 36.18 20.65
N THR A 13 46.88 37.11 19.72
CA THR A 13 45.67 37.90 19.35
C THR A 13 45.96 38.80 18.12
N GLY A 14 44.95 39.23 17.34
CA GLY A 14 44.94 40.60 16.75
C GLY A 14 44.60 40.82 15.26
N LYS A 15 43.30 40.98 14.97
CA LYS A 15 42.59 41.84 13.97
C LYS A 15 43.32 42.39 12.71
N SER A 16 42.69 42.19 11.53
CA SER A 16 42.07 43.25 10.68
C SER A 16 41.65 42.72 9.29
N ALA A 17 40.43 43.05 8.84
CA ALA A 17 40.02 43.03 7.42
C ALA A 17 40.15 44.45 6.83
N PRO A 18 40.19 44.64 5.48
CA PRO A 18 38.93 44.77 4.72
C PRO A 18 38.92 44.34 3.22
N SER A 19 37.72 43.94 2.78
CA SER A 19 36.94 44.26 1.55
C SER A 19 37.39 44.03 0.09
N HIS A 20 36.36 43.58 -0.69
CA HIS A 20 36.04 43.71 -2.13
C HIS A 20 36.78 42.85 -3.17
N ASP A 21 36.05 41.99 -3.91
CA ASP A 21 35.54 42.32 -5.25
C ASP A 21 34.54 41.26 -5.78
N GLU A 22 33.69 41.69 -6.70
CA GLU A 22 32.53 41.06 -7.32
C GLU A 22 32.85 39.91 -8.29
N GLY A 23 31.82 39.12 -8.62
CA GLY A 23 31.63 38.71 -10.01
C GLY A 23 31.36 37.22 -10.28
N ARG A 24 30.18 37.01 -10.86
CA ARG A 24 29.94 36.14 -12.03
C ARG A 24 29.44 34.71 -11.78
N ALA A 25 28.13 34.56 -11.94
CA ALA A 25 27.48 33.30 -12.27
C ALA A 25 27.90 32.78 -13.66
N PRO A 26 27.89 31.46 -13.87
CA PRO A 26 27.61 30.90 -15.20
C PRO A 26 26.65 29.67 -15.11
N PRO A 27 26.25 29.03 -16.23
CA PRO A 27 24.98 29.33 -16.88
C PRO A 27 24.05 28.11 -16.98
N SER A 28 22.77 28.37 -17.22
CA SER A 28 21.78 27.39 -17.67
C SER A 28 22.10 26.86 -19.08
N PRO A 29 21.97 25.55 -19.36
CA PRO A 29 22.01 25.04 -20.73
C PRO A 29 20.61 24.83 -21.32
N THR A 30 20.60 25.05 -22.62
CA THR A 30 19.55 25.07 -23.63
C THR A 30 18.93 23.71 -23.96
N LYS A 31 17.69 23.77 -24.50
CA LYS A 31 16.97 22.66 -25.14
C LYS A 31 17.55 22.33 -26.52
N ASN A 32 17.81 21.04 -26.80
CA ASN A 32 17.17 20.26 -27.89
C ASN A 32 17.86 18.91 -28.11
N GLY A 33 17.07 17.83 -28.22
CA GLY A 33 17.55 16.52 -28.65
C GLY A 33 16.56 15.38 -28.42
N ARG A 34 15.65 15.16 -29.37
CA ARG A 34 14.75 13.99 -29.47
C ARG A 34 15.49 12.67 -29.26
N LYS A 35 15.05 11.83 -28.30
CA LYS A 35 15.05 10.36 -28.41
C LYS A 35 13.86 9.77 -27.65
N ASN A 36 13.21 8.81 -28.32
CA ASN A 36 12.00 8.09 -27.91
C ASN A 36 12.09 7.53 -26.48
N GLY A 37 11.28 8.07 -25.57
CA GLY A 37 11.01 7.50 -24.25
C GLY A 37 9.57 6.99 -24.22
N HIS A 38 9.40 5.67 -24.23
CA HIS A 38 8.12 5.05 -23.90
C HIS A 38 7.98 5.14 -22.37
N GLU A 39 7.25 6.14 -21.89
CA GLU A 39 6.84 6.20 -20.48
C GLU A 39 5.93 5.00 -20.18
N PRO A 40 6.26 4.15 -19.20
CA PRO A 40 5.33 3.11 -18.78
C PRO A 40 4.14 3.78 -18.07
N ARG A 41 2.98 3.75 -18.73
CA ARG A 41 1.69 4.12 -18.17
C ARG A 41 1.51 3.47 -16.80
N ILE A 42 1.41 4.30 -15.77
CA ILE A 42 0.97 3.92 -14.44
C ILE A 42 -0.49 3.44 -14.57
N LYS A 43 -0.72 2.14 -14.38
CA LYS A 43 -2.07 1.57 -14.36
C LYS A 43 -2.71 1.81 -12.99
N ILE A 44 -3.83 2.50 -13.05
CA ILE A 44 -4.83 2.66 -12.00
C ILE A 44 -5.21 1.26 -11.49
N GLU A 45 -5.08 1.06 -10.19
CA GLU A 45 -5.42 -0.18 -9.50
C GLU A 45 -6.93 -0.48 -9.64
N GLU A 46 -7.28 -1.74 -9.90
CA GLU A 46 -8.61 -2.27 -9.63
C GLU A 46 -8.83 -2.22 -8.11
N LYS A 47 -9.49 -1.16 -7.63
CA LYS A 47 -10.16 -1.15 -6.33
C LYS A 47 -11.00 -2.42 -6.23
N MET A 48 -10.97 -3.08 -5.07
CA MET A 48 -11.99 -4.07 -4.73
C MET A 48 -13.36 -3.47 -5.02
N ASP A 49 -14.20 -4.18 -5.77
CA ASP A 49 -15.54 -3.74 -6.18
C ASP A 49 -16.43 -3.53 -4.94
N GLU A 50 -16.32 -2.34 -4.32
CA GLU A 50 -17.16 -1.89 -3.20
C GLU A 50 -18.65 -1.90 -3.58
N GLY A 51 -18.94 -1.77 -4.88
CA GLY A 51 -20.28 -1.94 -5.43
C GLY A 51 -20.85 -3.35 -5.19
N GLN A 52 -20.03 -4.38 -5.00
CA GLN A 52 -20.48 -5.72 -4.66
C GLN A 52 -20.88 -5.86 -3.18
N ILE A 53 -20.24 -5.10 -2.28
CA ILE A 53 -20.56 -5.10 -0.84
C ILE A 53 -21.85 -4.31 -0.59
N ASN A 54 -22.01 -3.15 -1.26
CA ASN A 54 -23.26 -2.38 -1.22
C ASN A 54 -24.44 -3.13 -1.87
N ARG A 55 -24.23 -3.89 -2.96
CA ARG A 55 -25.26 -4.76 -3.56
C ARG A 55 -25.68 -5.95 -2.68
N LEU A 56 -24.85 -6.33 -1.71
CA LEU A 56 -25.18 -7.37 -0.74
C LEU A 56 -25.90 -6.82 0.50
N THR A 57 -25.80 -5.51 0.77
CA THR A 57 -26.46 -4.83 1.89
C THR A 57 -27.74 -4.11 1.49
N ALA A 58 -27.80 -3.52 0.29
CA ALA A 58 -29.01 -3.05 -0.35
C ALA A 58 -29.50 -4.15 -1.30
N GLY A 59 -30.61 -4.82 -0.95
CA GLY A 59 -31.20 -5.85 -1.79
C GLY A 59 -31.28 -5.42 -3.25
N VAL A 60 -30.79 -6.26 -4.16
CA VAL A 60 -30.82 -6.02 -5.60
C VAL A 60 -32.27 -5.80 -6.06
N PRO A 61 -32.60 -4.70 -6.78
CA PRO A 61 -33.86 -4.61 -7.50
C PRO A 61 -33.80 -5.63 -8.64
N THR A 62 -34.53 -6.73 -8.51
CA THR A 62 -34.59 -7.79 -9.53
C THR A 62 -35.64 -7.47 -10.57
N ASP A 63 -35.37 -6.49 -11.43
CA ASP A 63 -35.97 -6.41 -12.77
C ASP A 63 -34.93 -6.90 -13.79
N ALA A 64 -34.39 -8.10 -13.55
CA ALA A 64 -33.56 -8.81 -14.50
C ALA A 64 -33.70 -10.31 -14.21
N VAL A 65 -34.68 -10.94 -14.85
CA VAL A 65 -34.80 -12.40 -14.95
C VAL A 65 -33.47 -12.92 -15.53
N GLY A 66 -32.67 -13.59 -14.71
CA GLY A 66 -31.52 -14.37 -15.17
C GLY A 66 -30.11 -13.80 -15.00
N SER A 67 -29.84 -12.87 -14.07
CA SER A 67 -28.44 -12.52 -13.76
C SER A 67 -27.79 -13.60 -12.86
N THR A 68 -27.07 -14.53 -13.48
CA THR A 68 -26.11 -15.39 -12.78
C THR A 68 -25.07 -14.49 -12.08
N PRO A 69 -24.64 -14.81 -10.84
CA PRO A 69 -23.62 -14.01 -10.17
C PRO A 69 -22.37 -13.97 -11.05
N PRO A 70 -21.67 -12.82 -11.15
CA PRO A 70 -20.50 -12.71 -12.01
C PRO A 70 -19.50 -13.78 -11.62
N VAL A 71 -19.29 -14.75 -12.50
CA VAL A 71 -18.29 -15.80 -12.34
C VAL A 71 -16.96 -15.07 -12.30
N ARG A 72 -16.32 -15.00 -11.12
CA ARG A 72 -14.96 -14.47 -11.01
C ARG A 72 -14.09 -15.24 -11.98
N THR A 73 -13.64 -14.56 -13.03
CA THR A 73 -12.77 -15.14 -14.04
C THR A 73 -11.49 -15.59 -13.36
N GLU A 74 -11.15 -16.87 -13.55
CA GLU A 74 -9.96 -17.45 -12.95
C GLU A 74 -8.71 -16.72 -13.45
N LYS A 75 -7.73 -16.48 -12.55
CA LYS A 75 -6.49 -15.79 -12.92
C LYS A 75 -5.73 -16.58 -13.99
N PRO A 76 -5.11 -15.90 -14.99
CA PRO A 76 -4.35 -16.57 -16.05
C PRO A 76 -3.26 -17.52 -15.53
N SER A 77 -2.62 -17.17 -14.42
CA SER A 77 -1.63 -18.00 -13.73
C SER A 77 -2.15 -19.38 -13.31
N ALA A 78 -3.35 -19.44 -12.72
CA ALA A 78 -3.97 -20.70 -12.29
C ALA A 78 -4.38 -21.55 -13.50
N ILE A 79 -4.87 -20.92 -14.57
CA ILE A 79 -5.18 -21.60 -15.83
C ILE A 79 -3.92 -22.20 -16.45
N GLU A 80 -2.82 -21.44 -16.53
CA GLU A 80 -1.55 -21.92 -17.08
C GLU A 80 -0.95 -23.07 -16.25
N LEU A 81 -1.07 -23.01 -14.92
CA LEU A 81 -0.62 -24.07 -14.02
C LEU A 81 -1.43 -25.36 -14.24
N ARG A 82 -2.76 -25.24 -14.31
CA ARG A 82 -3.66 -26.38 -14.56
C ARG A 82 -3.41 -27.04 -15.91
N LYS A 83 -3.11 -26.24 -16.93
CA LYS A 83 -2.75 -26.71 -18.28
C LYS A 83 -1.32 -27.27 -18.35
N GLY A 84 -0.56 -27.25 -17.26
CA GLY A 84 0.83 -27.73 -17.23
C GLY A 84 1.82 -26.87 -18.03
N VAL A 85 1.42 -25.66 -18.44
CA VAL A 85 2.29 -24.71 -19.18
C VAL A 85 3.41 -24.19 -18.29
N ILE A 86 3.09 -24.02 -17.01
CA ILE A 86 4.02 -23.66 -15.95
C ILE A 86 4.06 -24.73 -14.87
N LYS A 87 5.18 -24.81 -14.15
CA LYS A 87 5.37 -25.68 -13.00
C LYS A 87 6.07 -24.89 -11.90
N ILE A 88 5.66 -25.10 -10.65
CA ILE A 88 6.38 -24.61 -9.48
C ILE A 88 7.42 -25.65 -9.10
N THR A 89 8.69 -25.26 -9.08
CA THR A 89 9.82 -26.17 -8.84
C THR A 89 10.68 -25.61 -7.72
N ASP A 90 10.84 -26.38 -6.64
CA ASP A 90 11.87 -26.14 -5.65
C ASP A 90 13.24 -26.53 -6.21
N VAL A 91 14.26 -25.75 -5.88
CA VAL A 91 15.61 -25.91 -6.40
C VAL A 91 16.63 -25.48 -5.37
N ASP A 92 17.70 -26.24 -5.24
CA ASP A 92 18.88 -25.95 -4.44
C ASP A 92 20.15 -26.13 -5.30
N ASN A 93 21.31 -25.75 -4.75
CA ASN A 93 22.59 -25.92 -5.45
C ASN A 93 23.17 -27.33 -5.22
N ASP A 94 22.47 -28.33 -5.72
CA ASP A 94 22.86 -29.76 -5.71
C ASP A 94 23.97 -30.12 -6.73
N LYS A 95 24.49 -29.11 -7.45
CA LYS A 95 25.47 -29.22 -8.55
C LYS A 95 24.97 -30.02 -9.77
N GLN A 96 23.69 -30.34 -9.85
CA GLN A 96 23.11 -31.02 -11.01
C GLN A 96 22.88 -30.02 -12.16
N PRO A 97 23.11 -30.42 -13.43
CA PRO A 97 22.93 -29.53 -14.58
C PRO A 97 21.55 -28.88 -14.64
N ARG A 98 20.49 -29.63 -14.30
CA ARG A 98 19.12 -29.12 -14.31
C ARG A 98 18.92 -28.00 -13.29
N SER A 99 19.35 -28.21 -12.05
CA SER A 99 19.23 -27.26 -10.95
C SER A 99 20.05 -26.00 -11.25
N LEU A 100 21.27 -26.17 -11.77
CA LEU A 100 22.12 -25.05 -12.20
C LEU A 100 21.48 -24.22 -13.31
N VAL A 101 20.79 -24.82 -14.28
CA VAL A 101 20.05 -24.07 -15.32
C VAL A 101 18.93 -23.24 -14.70
N ILE A 102 18.15 -23.81 -13.78
CA ILE A 102 17.05 -23.09 -13.11
C ILE A 102 17.61 -21.97 -12.23
N LEU A 103 18.62 -22.23 -11.39
CA LEU A 103 19.30 -21.23 -10.57
C LEU A 103 19.88 -20.10 -11.42
N THR A 104 20.48 -20.42 -12.57
CA THR A 104 20.99 -19.41 -13.52
C THR A 104 19.86 -18.57 -14.11
N GLY A 105 18.71 -19.20 -14.40
CA GLY A 105 17.49 -18.49 -14.81
C GLY A 105 16.97 -17.56 -13.73
N MET A 106 16.92 -18.01 -12.47
CA MET A 106 16.55 -17.19 -11.31
C MET A 106 17.51 -16.02 -11.10
N LYS A 107 18.83 -16.27 -11.13
CA LYS A 107 19.85 -15.21 -11.05
C LYS A 107 19.61 -14.14 -12.12
N THR A 108 19.42 -14.55 -13.37
CA THR A 108 19.20 -13.64 -14.50
C THR A 108 17.91 -12.85 -14.33
N LEU A 109 16.85 -13.50 -13.85
CA LEU A 109 15.59 -12.84 -13.51
C LEU A 109 15.79 -11.77 -12.43
N PHE A 110 16.41 -12.12 -11.30
CA PHE A 110 16.64 -11.18 -10.20
C PHE A 110 17.54 -10.02 -10.62
N GLN A 111 18.63 -10.26 -11.36
CA GLN A 111 19.50 -9.20 -11.87
C GLN A 111 18.75 -8.20 -12.76
N LYS A 112 17.73 -8.66 -13.50
CA LYS A 112 16.90 -7.80 -14.35
C LYS A 112 15.83 -7.03 -13.56
N GLN A 113 15.19 -7.68 -12.59
CA GLN A 113 14.05 -7.12 -11.84
C GLN A 113 14.49 -6.29 -10.62
N LEU A 114 15.72 -6.48 -10.12
CA LEU A 114 16.28 -5.80 -8.96
C LEU A 114 17.55 -5.02 -9.33
N PRO A 115 17.44 -3.93 -10.12
CA PRO A 115 18.62 -3.22 -10.67
C PRO A 115 19.46 -2.51 -9.60
N LYS A 116 18.89 -2.23 -8.42
CA LYS A 116 19.61 -1.64 -7.28
C LYS A 116 20.51 -2.64 -6.55
N MET A 117 20.31 -3.93 -6.78
CA MET A 117 21.08 -5.00 -6.14
C MET A 117 22.31 -5.36 -6.99
N PRO A 118 23.53 -5.39 -6.43
CA PRO A 118 24.72 -5.76 -7.18
C PRO A 118 24.62 -7.14 -7.82
N ARG A 119 25.08 -7.27 -9.07
CA ARG A 119 24.90 -8.49 -9.86
C ARG A 119 25.65 -9.68 -9.27
N GLU A 120 26.85 -9.43 -8.76
CA GLU A 120 27.72 -10.39 -8.08
C GLU A 120 27.11 -10.82 -6.75
N TYR A 121 26.48 -9.88 -6.03
CA TYR A 121 25.77 -10.18 -4.79
C TYR A 121 24.60 -11.14 -5.03
N ILE A 122 23.77 -10.87 -6.03
CA ILE A 122 22.68 -11.76 -6.43
C ILE A 122 23.22 -13.14 -6.78
N ALA A 123 24.25 -13.21 -7.63
CA ALA A 123 24.83 -14.48 -8.05
C ALA A 123 25.33 -15.30 -6.86
N ARG A 124 26.09 -14.65 -5.95
CA ARG A 124 26.63 -15.29 -4.76
C ARG A 124 25.53 -15.89 -3.90
N LEU A 125 24.42 -15.18 -3.70
CA LEU A 125 23.33 -15.67 -2.84
C LEU A 125 22.44 -16.71 -3.50
N VAL A 126 22.20 -16.62 -4.81
CA VAL A 126 21.41 -17.61 -5.54
C VAL A 126 22.12 -18.95 -5.61
N TYR A 127 23.45 -18.98 -5.71
CA TYR A 127 24.25 -20.21 -5.70
C TYR A 127 24.77 -20.60 -4.30
N ASP A 128 24.42 -19.85 -3.26
CA ASP A 128 24.85 -20.18 -1.89
C ASP A 128 24.23 -21.51 -1.43
N ALA A 129 25.02 -22.34 -0.77
CA ALA A 129 24.57 -23.66 -0.31
C ALA A 129 23.49 -23.59 0.80
N ASN A 130 23.41 -22.47 1.53
CA ASN A 130 22.38 -22.26 2.55
C ASN A 130 21.13 -21.56 2.00
N SER A 131 21.18 -21.08 0.76
CA SER A 131 20.03 -20.54 0.07
C SER A 131 19.28 -21.63 -0.68
N ARG A 132 17.97 -21.48 -0.75
CA ARG A 132 17.07 -22.31 -1.56
C ARG A 132 16.26 -21.44 -2.50
N GLY A 133 15.77 -22.05 -3.56
CA GLY A 133 14.96 -21.43 -4.58
C GLY A 133 13.59 -22.08 -4.70
N LEU A 134 12.57 -21.28 -4.98
CA LEU A 134 11.29 -21.73 -5.49
C LEU A 134 10.99 -20.97 -6.78
N ALA A 135 10.94 -21.67 -7.91
CA ALA A 135 10.85 -21.07 -9.24
C ALA A 135 9.52 -21.42 -9.93
N ILE A 136 8.98 -20.46 -10.69
CA ILE A 136 8.00 -20.73 -11.73
C ILE A 136 8.77 -21.01 -13.02
N VAL A 137 8.67 -22.25 -13.49
CA VAL A 137 9.30 -22.70 -14.73
C VAL A 137 8.24 -22.85 -15.81
N LYS A 138 8.43 -22.20 -16.95
CA LYS A 138 7.52 -22.20 -18.10
C LYS A 138 8.17 -22.91 -19.28
N ARG A 139 7.44 -23.82 -19.94
CA ARG A 139 7.83 -24.49 -21.22
C ARG A 139 9.33 -24.83 -21.31
N GLY A 140 9.73 -25.96 -20.74
CA GLY A 140 11.15 -26.35 -20.62
C GLY A 140 11.70 -25.94 -19.25
N LEU A 141 12.84 -25.22 -19.23
CA LEU A 141 13.51 -24.74 -18.01
C LEU A 141 13.55 -23.20 -17.91
N LYS A 142 12.68 -22.48 -18.64
CA LYS A 142 12.66 -21.02 -18.60
C LYS A 142 12.01 -20.53 -17.31
N VAL A 143 12.78 -19.80 -16.50
CA VAL A 143 12.28 -19.19 -15.26
C VAL A 143 11.53 -17.90 -15.57
N VAL A 144 10.30 -17.79 -15.05
CA VAL A 144 9.43 -16.59 -15.20
C VAL A 144 9.05 -15.95 -13.87
N GLY A 145 9.37 -16.60 -12.75
CA GLY A 145 9.21 -16.07 -11.40
C GLY A 145 10.07 -16.86 -10.42
N GLY A 146 10.47 -16.25 -9.33
CA GLY A 146 11.34 -16.91 -8.35
C GLY A 146 11.33 -16.26 -6.97
N ILE A 147 11.49 -17.11 -5.96
CA ILE A 147 11.82 -16.71 -4.59
C ILE A 147 13.15 -17.37 -4.23
N CYS A 148 14.13 -16.57 -3.83
CA CYS A 148 15.33 -17.05 -3.17
C CYS A 148 15.18 -16.79 -1.68
N TYR A 149 15.37 -17.81 -0.86
CA TYR A 149 15.16 -17.72 0.58
C TYR A 149 16.22 -18.52 1.35
N ARG A 150 16.44 -18.16 2.61
CA ARG A 150 17.26 -18.92 3.56
C ARG A 150 16.42 -19.43 4.71
N PRO A 151 16.29 -20.75 4.89
CA PRO A 151 15.57 -21.30 6.02
C PRO A 151 16.43 -21.27 7.29
N PHE A 152 15.83 -20.93 8.43
CA PHE A 152 16.42 -21.09 9.77
C PHE A 152 15.50 -21.98 10.64
N PRO A 153 15.47 -23.31 10.41
CA PRO A 153 14.49 -24.19 11.05
C PRO A 153 14.51 -24.14 12.57
N HIS A 154 15.71 -24.12 13.16
CA HIS A 154 15.90 -24.03 14.63
C HIS A 154 15.41 -22.72 15.25
N ARG A 155 15.16 -21.69 14.43
CA ARG A 155 14.68 -20.37 14.86
C ARG A 155 13.24 -20.09 14.42
N GLY A 156 12.59 -21.03 13.73
CA GLY A 156 11.19 -20.93 13.33
C GLY A 156 10.90 -19.90 12.23
N PHE A 157 11.91 -19.37 11.51
CA PHE A 157 11.71 -18.40 10.43
C PHE A 157 12.56 -18.65 9.18
N ALA A 158 12.12 -18.10 8.04
CA ALA A 158 12.95 -17.99 6.83
C ALA A 158 13.13 -16.53 6.41
N GLU A 159 14.35 -16.20 5.95
CA GLU A 159 14.65 -14.94 5.28
C GLU A 159 14.26 -15.07 3.80
N ILE A 160 13.37 -14.23 3.30
CA ILE A 160 13.18 -14.05 1.85
C ILE A 160 14.23 -13.05 1.38
N VAL A 161 15.18 -13.55 0.60
CA VAL A 161 16.33 -12.77 0.12
C VAL A 161 15.96 -12.03 -1.16
N PHE A 162 15.37 -12.75 -2.13
CA PHE A 162 14.92 -12.17 -3.39
C PHE A 162 13.53 -12.67 -3.75
N PHE A 163 12.71 -11.76 -4.26
CA PHE A 163 11.41 -12.07 -4.81
C PHE A 163 11.26 -11.31 -6.13
N ALA A 164 10.96 -12.01 -7.23
CA ALA A 164 10.70 -11.35 -8.50
C ALA A 164 9.86 -12.21 -9.45
N THR A 165 9.12 -11.53 -10.32
CA THR A 165 8.45 -12.13 -11.48
C THR A 165 8.81 -11.35 -12.73
N ASN A 166 8.84 -12.03 -13.86
CA ASN A 166 9.12 -11.41 -15.15
C ASN A 166 8.06 -10.34 -15.46
N SER A 167 8.49 -9.16 -15.91
CA SER A 167 7.61 -7.99 -16.11
C SER A 167 6.43 -8.28 -17.04
N ALA A 168 6.64 -9.06 -18.10
CA ALA A 168 5.59 -9.45 -19.04
C ALA A 168 4.50 -10.37 -18.44
N ASP A 169 4.76 -10.93 -17.25
CA ASP A 169 3.88 -11.88 -16.58
C ASP A 169 3.40 -11.39 -15.20
N GLN A 170 3.75 -10.17 -14.79
CA GLN A 170 3.35 -9.59 -13.50
C GLN A 170 1.83 -9.47 -13.35
N GLU A 171 1.14 -9.04 -14.41
CA GLU A 171 -0.31 -8.87 -14.44
C GLU A 171 -1.09 -10.21 -14.45
N LYS A 172 -0.41 -11.33 -14.71
CA LYS A 172 -1.06 -12.67 -14.76
C LYS A 172 -1.34 -13.25 -13.38
N GLY A 173 -0.88 -12.59 -12.32
CA GLY A 173 -1.04 -13.04 -10.93
C GLY A 173 0.02 -14.04 -10.46
N TYR A 174 1.15 -14.17 -11.18
CA TYR A 174 2.25 -15.06 -10.78
C TYR A 174 2.80 -14.72 -9.39
N GLY A 175 2.85 -13.44 -9.00
CA GLY A 175 3.41 -13.05 -7.71
C GLY A 175 2.61 -13.60 -6.53
N GLY A 176 1.28 -13.47 -6.56
CA GLY A 176 0.42 -14.01 -5.51
C GLY A 176 0.44 -15.54 -5.47
N MET A 177 0.34 -16.18 -6.65
CA MET A 177 0.44 -17.64 -6.77
C MET A 177 1.77 -18.16 -6.22
N LEU A 178 2.90 -17.54 -6.57
CA LEU A 178 4.22 -17.96 -6.11
C LEU A 178 4.35 -17.87 -4.59
N MET A 179 3.83 -16.82 -3.98
CA MET A 179 3.81 -16.68 -2.52
C MET A 179 2.93 -17.74 -1.85
N ASP A 180 1.76 -18.05 -2.42
CA ASP A 180 0.89 -19.11 -1.89
C ASP A 180 1.55 -20.49 -1.96
N HIS A 181 2.19 -20.78 -3.08
CA HIS A 181 2.99 -21.99 -3.23
C HIS A 181 4.21 -22.01 -2.31
N PHE A 182 4.83 -20.87 -2.05
CA PHE A 182 5.93 -20.76 -1.09
C PHE A 182 5.47 -21.08 0.34
N LYS A 183 4.35 -20.51 0.78
CA LYS A 183 3.75 -20.81 2.08
C LYS A 183 3.39 -22.29 2.23
N ALA A 184 2.85 -22.90 1.17
CA ALA A 184 2.54 -24.33 1.15
C ALA A 184 3.81 -25.19 1.17
N HIS A 185 4.83 -24.81 0.39
CA HIS A 185 6.12 -25.50 0.33
C HIS A 185 6.84 -25.46 1.67
N ILE A 186 6.94 -24.28 2.31
CA ILE A 186 7.58 -24.14 3.61
C ILE A 186 6.86 -24.97 4.67
N ARG A 187 5.52 -24.89 4.76
CA ARG A 187 4.76 -25.69 5.73
C ARG A 187 4.98 -27.20 5.56
N LYS A 188 5.17 -27.66 4.32
CA LYS A 188 5.47 -29.07 4.02
C LYS A 188 6.91 -29.45 4.37
N ALA A 189 7.88 -28.59 4.03
CA ALA A 189 9.30 -28.89 4.18
C ALA A 189 9.84 -28.61 5.59
N PHE A 190 9.25 -27.64 6.30
CA PHE A 190 9.68 -27.14 7.61
C PHE A 190 8.43 -26.84 8.48
N PRO A 191 7.82 -27.85 9.11
CA PRO A 191 6.54 -27.69 9.82
C PRO A 191 6.55 -26.64 10.93
N ASP A 192 7.68 -26.48 11.64
CA ASP A 192 7.82 -25.53 12.75
C ASP A 192 8.22 -24.11 12.29
N MET A 193 8.46 -23.92 10.99
CA MET A 193 8.88 -22.63 10.43
C MET A 193 7.66 -21.82 9.98
N MET A 194 7.19 -20.94 10.87
CA MET A 194 5.92 -20.22 10.70
C MET A 194 6.09 -18.75 10.29
N HIS A 195 7.30 -18.22 10.35
CA HIS A 195 7.57 -16.81 10.12
C HIS A 195 8.45 -16.56 8.89
N PHE A 196 8.18 -15.48 8.18
CA PHE A 196 9.02 -14.98 7.09
C PHE A 196 9.47 -13.57 7.41
N LEU A 197 10.74 -13.29 7.20
CA LEU A 197 11.31 -11.95 7.30
C LEU A 197 11.88 -11.57 5.94
N THR A 198 11.68 -10.32 5.54
CA THR A 198 12.20 -9.77 4.30
C THR A 198 12.50 -8.30 4.48
N TYR A 199 13.52 -7.80 3.78
CA TYR A 199 13.62 -6.38 3.50
C TYR A 199 12.93 -6.10 2.17
N ALA A 200 11.94 -5.21 2.19
CA ALA A 200 11.18 -4.82 1.02
C ALA A 200 11.55 -3.39 0.61
N ASP A 201 11.84 -3.21 -0.68
CA ASP A 201 11.94 -1.89 -1.28
C ASP A 201 10.61 -1.15 -1.14
N ASN A 202 10.63 0.19 -1.09
CA ASN A 202 9.42 1.01 -0.92
C ASN A 202 8.31 0.71 -1.95
N TYR A 203 8.67 0.35 -3.18
CA TYR A 203 7.71 -0.04 -4.23
C TYR A 203 7.09 -1.42 -4.02
N ALA A 204 7.71 -2.29 -3.22
CA ALA A 204 7.28 -3.66 -2.97
C ALA A 204 6.47 -3.82 -1.68
N VAL A 205 6.50 -2.83 -0.78
CA VAL A 205 5.78 -2.87 0.50
C VAL A 205 4.30 -3.22 0.31
N GLY A 206 3.59 -2.52 -0.57
CA GLY A 206 2.17 -2.79 -0.83
C GLY A 206 1.89 -4.19 -1.41
N TYR A 207 2.84 -4.77 -2.15
CA TYR A 207 2.73 -6.17 -2.57
C TYR A 207 2.82 -7.12 -1.37
N PHE A 208 3.83 -6.93 -0.50
CA PHE A 208 4.05 -7.77 0.68
C PHE A 208 2.90 -7.62 1.70
N GLU A 209 2.35 -6.42 1.90
CA GLU A 209 1.15 -6.18 2.71
C GLU A 209 -0.04 -7.00 2.18
N LYS A 210 -0.29 -6.98 0.86
CA LYS A 210 -1.31 -7.84 0.22
C LYS A 210 -1.04 -9.34 0.39
N GLN A 211 0.20 -9.74 0.66
CA GLN A 211 0.57 -11.12 0.97
C GLN A 211 0.54 -11.44 2.48
N GLY A 212 0.11 -10.51 3.33
CA GLY A 212 0.03 -10.70 4.78
C GLY A 212 1.35 -10.48 5.51
N PHE A 213 2.24 -9.65 4.97
CA PHE A 213 3.37 -9.09 5.70
C PHE A 213 2.96 -7.81 6.42
N SER A 214 3.56 -7.56 7.58
CA SER A 214 3.43 -6.33 8.36
C SER A 214 4.81 -5.71 8.59
N LYS A 215 4.86 -4.39 8.79
CA LYS A 215 6.06 -3.67 9.26
C LYS A 215 6.33 -3.92 10.75
N GLU A 216 5.31 -4.36 11.49
CA GLU A 216 5.44 -4.75 12.89
C GLU A 216 6.07 -6.14 13.00
N ILE A 217 7.26 -6.20 13.58
CA ILE A 217 8.01 -7.44 13.78
C ILE A 217 7.67 -7.99 15.17
N SER A 218 6.83 -9.02 15.22
CA SER A 218 6.44 -9.67 16.46
C SER A 218 7.47 -10.70 16.97
N LEU A 219 8.40 -11.13 16.11
CA LEU A 219 9.51 -11.98 16.53
C LEU A 219 10.51 -11.19 17.36
N ASP A 220 10.89 -11.76 18.50
CA ASP A 220 11.92 -11.18 19.37
C ASP A 220 13.23 -10.95 18.60
N ARG A 221 13.85 -9.79 18.83
CA ARG A 221 15.05 -9.36 18.11
C ARG A 221 16.20 -10.37 18.24
N SER A 222 16.32 -11.09 19.36
CA SER A 222 17.33 -12.14 19.58
C SER A 222 17.17 -13.36 18.66
N VAL A 223 15.97 -13.55 18.09
CA VAL A 223 15.68 -14.66 17.17
C VAL A 223 16.27 -14.40 15.79
N TRP A 224 16.26 -13.15 15.30
CA TRP A 224 16.56 -12.84 13.90
C TRP A 224 17.71 -11.85 13.69
N ALA A 225 18.03 -11.00 14.66
CA ALA A 225 19.09 -10.00 14.51
C ALA A 225 20.45 -10.69 14.34
N GLY A 226 21.22 -10.23 13.34
CA GLY A 226 22.51 -10.83 12.96
C GLY A 226 22.41 -12.07 12.06
N TYR A 227 21.21 -12.63 11.86
CA TYR A 227 20.99 -13.78 10.96
C TYR A 227 20.53 -13.37 9.57
N ILE A 228 19.69 -12.34 9.49
CA ILE A 228 19.24 -11.75 8.22
C ILE A 228 20.19 -10.65 7.77
N LYS A 229 20.18 -10.34 6.48
CA LYS A 229 20.96 -9.23 5.91
C LYS A 229 20.16 -7.95 5.94
N ASP A 230 20.80 -6.89 6.41
CA ASP A 230 20.25 -5.54 6.37
C ASP A 230 20.53 -4.92 5.00
N TYR A 231 19.49 -4.31 4.41
CA TYR A 231 19.58 -3.64 3.13
C TYR A 231 19.27 -2.16 3.31
N GLU A 232 20.20 -1.31 2.91
CA GLU A 232 20.03 0.14 2.99
C GLU A 232 18.82 0.58 2.15
N GLY A 233 17.93 1.38 2.75
CA GLY A 233 16.69 1.83 2.12
C GLY A 233 15.60 0.77 1.97
N GLY A 234 15.77 -0.43 2.54
CA GLY A 234 14.73 -1.45 2.65
C GLY A 234 13.91 -1.31 3.93
N THR A 235 12.61 -1.60 3.86
CA THR A 235 11.75 -1.72 5.04
C THR A 235 11.70 -3.17 5.49
N ILE A 236 12.08 -3.47 6.73
CA ILE A 236 11.91 -4.82 7.28
C ILE A 236 10.42 -5.15 7.44
N MET A 237 10.02 -6.34 7.03
CA MET A 237 8.65 -6.81 7.11
C MET A 237 8.59 -8.28 7.55
N GLN A 238 7.57 -8.61 8.35
CA GLN A 238 7.30 -9.96 8.85
C GLN A 238 5.96 -10.49 8.33
N CYS A 239 5.93 -11.75 7.87
CA CYS A 239 4.70 -12.51 7.68
C CYS A 239 4.66 -13.69 8.65
N THR A 240 3.58 -13.81 9.41
CA THR A 240 3.29 -15.02 10.20
C THR A 240 2.23 -15.84 9.49
N MET A 241 2.54 -17.09 9.19
CA MET A 241 1.60 -17.99 8.54
C MET A 241 0.44 -18.36 9.46
N LEU A 242 -0.74 -18.56 8.88
CA LEU A 242 -1.90 -19.09 9.59
C LEU A 242 -1.80 -20.62 9.64
N PRO A 243 -1.91 -21.27 10.81
CA PRO A 243 -1.73 -22.72 10.94
C PRO A 243 -2.76 -23.55 10.16
N LYS A 244 -4.03 -23.14 10.19
CA LYS A 244 -5.17 -23.95 9.70
C LYS A 244 -5.56 -23.69 8.25
N ILE A 245 -4.92 -22.72 7.57
CA ILE A 245 -5.34 -22.33 6.22
C ILE A 245 -4.53 -23.07 5.15
N ASN A 246 -5.23 -23.59 4.14
CA ASN A 246 -4.60 -24.04 2.91
C ASN A 246 -4.44 -22.84 1.97
N TYR A 247 -3.22 -22.33 1.85
CA TYR A 247 -2.92 -21.17 0.99
C TYR A 247 -3.20 -21.43 -0.50
N LEU A 248 -3.21 -22.69 -0.95
CA LEU A 248 -3.52 -23.07 -2.33
C LEU A 248 -5.03 -23.13 -2.61
N ASP A 249 -5.86 -23.21 -1.57
CA ASP A 249 -7.33 -23.30 -1.67
C ASP A 249 -8.05 -22.17 -0.89
N LYS A 250 -7.40 -21.01 -0.78
CA LYS A 250 -8.00 -19.80 -0.17
C LYS A 250 -9.34 -19.42 -0.79
N PRO A 251 -9.53 -19.44 -2.13
CA PRO A 251 -10.80 -19.02 -2.73
C PRO A 251 -11.99 -19.85 -2.24
N ASN A 252 -11.83 -21.17 -2.15
CA ASN A 252 -12.86 -22.06 -1.65
C ASN A 252 -13.07 -21.89 -0.14
N THR A 253 -11.99 -21.77 0.63
CA THR A 253 -12.06 -21.50 2.08
C THR A 253 -12.88 -20.24 2.36
N PHE A 254 -12.61 -19.14 1.66
CA PHE A 254 -13.36 -17.90 1.82
C PHE A 254 -14.79 -18.00 1.34
N LYS A 255 -15.05 -18.72 0.24
CA LYS A 255 -16.41 -18.99 -0.24
C LYS A 255 -17.23 -19.74 0.81
N LEU A 256 -16.67 -20.79 1.42
CA LEU A 256 -17.33 -21.56 2.48
C LEU A 256 -17.59 -20.72 3.73
N GLN A 257 -16.62 -19.92 4.16
CA GLN A 257 -16.78 -19.00 5.28
C GLN A 257 -17.86 -17.94 5.02
N GLN A 258 -17.83 -17.32 3.83
CA GLN A 258 -18.84 -16.34 3.43
C GLN A 258 -20.24 -16.97 3.38
N GLN A 259 -20.36 -18.18 2.83
CA GLN A 259 -21.63 -18.91 2.79
C GLN A 259 -22.14 -19.25 4.19
N ALA A 260 -21.27 -19.67 5.12
CA ALA A 260 -21.65 -19.93 6.51
C ALA A 260 -22.19 -18.67 7.21
N VAL A 261 -21.50 -17.54 7.04
CA VAL A 261 -21.92 -16.24 7.59
C VAL A 261 -23.26 -15.81 6.98
N LEU A 262 -23.40 -15.85 5.66
CA LEU A 262 -24.66 -15.50 4.98
C LEU A 262 -25.82 -16.41 5.39
N THR A 263 -25.55 -17.70 5.61
CA THR A 263 -26.56 -18.65 6.10
C THR A 263 -27.05 -18.23 7.49
N LYS A 264 -26.14 -17.82 8.39
CA LYS A 264 -26.52 -17.34 9.72
C LYS A 264 -27.26 -16.00 9.65
N ILE A 265 -26.84 -15.09 8.79
CA ILE A 265 -27.52 -13.81 8.56
C ILE A 265 -28.95 -14.07 8.08
N ARG A 266 -29.17 -14.98 7.13
CA ARG A 266 -30.52 -15.31 6.61
C ARG A 266 -31.47 -15.89 7.66
N GLN A 267 -30.96 -16.53 8.72
CA GLN A 267 -31.80 -17.01 9.82
C GLN A 267 -32.36 -15.87 10.69
N LEU A 268 -31.69 -14.72 10.72
CA LEU A 268 -32.05 -13.58 11.56
C LEU A 268 -32.64 -12.42 10.75
N SER A 269 -32.14 -12.23 9.52
CA SER A 269 -32.47 -11.12 8.64
C SER A 269 -33.42 -11.57 7.54
N LYS A 270 -34.45 -10.77 7.32
CA LYS A 270 -35.40 -10.87 6.20
C LYS A 270 -34.94 -10.11 4.95
N SER A 271 -33.77 -9.48 4.94
CA SER A 271 -33.30 -8.66 3.81
C SER A 271 -33.13 -9.43 2.49
N HIS A 272 -33.10 -10.76 2.54
CA HIS A 272 -33.02 -11.62 1.37
C HIS A 272 -34.40 -11.92 0.75
N ILE A 273 -35.49 -11.52 1.41
CA ILE A 273 -36.86 -11.66 0.92
C ILE A 273 -37.13 -10.52 -0.07
N VAL A 274 -37.47 -10.88 -1.30
CA VAL A 274 -37.88 -9.92 -2.32
C VAL A 274 -39.38 -9.66 -2.16
N HIS A 275 -39.76 -8.43 -1.85
CA HIS A 275 -41.16 -8.01 -1.76
C HIS A 275 -41.66 -7.53 -3.12
N PRO A 276 -42.95 -7.74 -3.45
CA PRO A 276 -43.52 -7.23 -4.70
C PRO A 276 -43.44 -5.70 -4.76
N GLY A 277 -43.28 -5.18 -5.98
CA GLY A 277 -43.30 -3.73 -6.23
C GLY A 277 -44.62 -3.10 -5.81
N LEU A 278 -44.56 -1.85 -5.36
CA LEU A 278 -45.72 -1.10 -4.91
C LEU A 278 -46.63 -0.75 -6.11
N PRO A 279 -47.93 -1.11 -6.09
CA PRO A 279 -48.85 -0.81 -7.19
C PRO A 279 -48.97 0.68 -7.54
N GLN A 280 -48.75 1.55 -6.56
CA GLN A 280 -48.84 3.01 -6.69
C GLN A 280 -47.78 3.63 -7.60
N PHE A 281 -46.72 2.88 -7.95
CA PHE A 281 -45.65 3.34 -8.83
C PHE A 281 -45.67 2.65 -10.20
N GLN A 282 -46.76 1.97 -10.56
CA GLN A 282 -46.92 1.40 -11.90
C GLN A 282 -47.16 2.50 -12.95
N PRO A 283 -46.71 2.32 -14.21
CA PRO A 283 -46.93 3.30 -15.28
C PRO A 283 -48.42 3.55 -15.49
N GLY A 284 -48.87 4.81 -15.30
CA GLY A 284 -50.27 5.22 -15.44
C GLY A 284 -51.08 5.25 -14.13
N ALA A 285 -50.47 4.96 -12.99
CA ALA A 285 -51.08 5.17 -11.68
C ALA A 285 -50.94 6.63 -11.20
N ASP A 286 -51.93 7.14 -10.47
CA ASP A 286 -51.85 8.44 -9.82
C ASP A 286 -50.73 8.42 -8.75
N ILE A 287 -49.85 9.42 -8.78
CA ILE A 287 -48.73 9.54 -7.83
C ILE A 287 -49.28 9.91 -6.45
N ILE A 288 -49.66 8.91 -5.67
CA ILE A 288 -50.02 9.06 -4.26
C ILE A 288 -48.74 8.95 -3.44
N ALA A 289 -48.45 9.96 -2.62
CA ALA A 289 -47.32 9.92 -1.69
C ALA A 289 -47.51 8.77 -0.68
N VAL A 290 -46.67 7.74 -0.77
CA VAL A 290 -46.71 6.58 0.15
C VAL A 290 -45.82 6.87 1.36
N THR A 291 -46.37 6.77 2.56
CA THR A 291 -45.57 6.89 3.79
C THR A 291 -44.70 5.64 3.94
N PRO A 292 -43.42 5.75 4.33
CA PRO A 292 -42.56 4.57 4.54
C PRO A 292 -43.15 3.49 5.46
N LYS A 293 -43.96 3.88 6.46
CA LYS A 293 -44.67 2.95 7.37
C LYS A 293 -45.69 2.05 6.66
N ASP A 294 -46.20 2.48 5.51
CA ASP A 294 -47.25 1.81 4.75
C ASP A 294 -46.68 0.80 3.73
N VAL A 295 -45.35 0.75 3.58
CA VAL A 295 -44.67 -0.21 2.72
C VAL A 295 -44.60 -1.57 3.44
N PRO A 296 -45.27 -2.63 2.94
CA PRO A 296 -45.38 -3.92 3.65
C PRO A 296 -44.03 -4.50 4.06
N GLY A 297 -43.05 -4.53 3.14
CA GLY A 297 -41.71 -5.03 3.44
C GLY A 297 -40.93 -4.18 4.45
N LEU A 298 -41.17 -2.86 4.50
CA LEU A 298 -40.50 -1.97 5.45
C LEU A 298 -41.11 -2.14 6.85
N ARG A 299 -42.44 -2.23 6.93
CA ARG A 299 -43.18 -2.50 8.17
C ARG A 299 -42.77 -3.83 8.82
N GLU A 300 -42.62 -4.89 8.03
CA GLU A 300 -42.27 -6.24 8.50
C GLU A 300 -40.83 -6.38 9.01
N THR A 301 -39.95 -5.43 8.66
CA THR A 301 -38.56 -5.38 9.12
C THR A 301 -38.40 -4.68 10.48
N GLY A 302 -39.48 -4.14 11.05
CA GLY A 302 -39.42 -3.38 12.31
C GLY A 302 -38.79 -2.00 12.14
N TRP A 303 -38.86 -1.45 10.92
CA TRP A 303 -38.31 -0.13 10.60
C TRP A 303 -38.94 0.97 11.47
N THR A 304 -38.10 1.83 12.03
CA THR A 304 -38.53 3.05 12.72
C THR A 304 -38.05 4.30 11.96
N PRO A 305 -38.76 5.44 12.07
CA PRO A 305 -38.28 6.71 11.52
C PRO A 305 -36.87 7.09 12.01
N GLU A 306 -36.51 6.69 13.23
CA GLU A 306 -35.17 6.86 13.81
C GLU A 306 -34.10 6.06 13.05
N MET A 307 -34.41 4.83 12.59
CA MET A 307 -33.49 4.05 11.75
C MET A 307 -33.22 4.73 10.40
N ALA A 308 -34.21 5.40 9.80
CA ALA A 308 -33.99 6.22 8.60
C ALA A 308 -33.18 7.49 8.89
N ALA A 309 -33.36 8.11 10.06
CA ALA A 309 -32.49 9.19 10.52
C ALA A 309 -31.05 8.72 10.75
N VAL A 310 -30.83 7.46 11.16
CA VAL A 310 -29.49 6.87 11.31
C VAL A 310 -28.84 6.52 9.96
N ILE A 311 -29.61 6.02 8.99
CA ILE A 311 -29.11 5.74 7.62
C ILE A 311 -28.76 7.03 6.88
N SER A 312 -29.58 8.07 7.02
CA SER A 312 -29.29 9.42 6.50
C SER A 312 -28.16 10.13 7.27
N ARG A 313 -27.86 9.70 8.49
CA ARG A 313 -26.67 10.11 9.27
C ARG A 313 -25.44 9.20 9.05
N SER A 314 -25.57 8.11 8.30
CA SER A 314 -24.42 7.29 7.93
C SER A 314 -23.73 7.99 6.74
N PRO A 315 -22.54 8.59 6.92
CA PRO A 315 -21.90 9.37 5.87
C PRO A 315 -21.51 8.39 4.75
N VAL A 316 -21.48 8.75 3.47
CA VAL A 316 -20.44 9.59 2.84
C VAL A 316 -18.99 9.21 3.29
N LYS A 317 -18.75 8.23 4.17
CA LYS A 317 -17.43 7.92 4.76
C LYS A 317 -16.41 7.50 3.71
N ASN A 318 -16.85 6.80 2.66
CA ASN A 318 -15.96 6.41 1.57
C ASN A 318 -15.72 7.56 0.58
N SER A 319 -16.68 8.47 0.36
CA SER A 319 -16.49 9.64 -0.52
C SER A 319 -15.78 10.80 0.18
N VAL A 320 -16.09 11.13 1.45
CA VAL A 320 -15.37 12.14 2.23
C VAL A 320 -13.92 11.73 2.45
N LYS A 321 -13.66 10.46 2.84
CA LYS A 321 -12.26 10.00 3.00
C LYS A 321 -11.52 10.06 1.67
N ALA A 322 -12.15 9.60 0.58
CA ALA A 322 -11.54 9.69 -0.76
C ALA A 322 -11.29 11.14 -1.18
N LEU A 323 -12.18 12.07 -0.81
CA LEU A 323 -12.01 13.50 -1.04
C LEU A 323 -10.83 14.07 -0.25
N MET A 324 -10.73 13.76 1.05
CA MET A 324 -9.57 14.14 1.87
C MET A 324 -8.26 13.59 1.28
N GLU A 325 -8.23 12.31 0.89
CA GLU A 325 -7.06 11.68 0.27
C GLU A 325 -6.68 12.34 -1.06
N LYS A 326 -7.68 12.68 -1.89
CA LYS A 326 -7.49 13.38 -3.16
C LYS A 326 -6.90 14.78 -2.96
N ILE A 327 -7.51 15.58 -2.08
CA ILE A 327 -7.02 16.93 -1.75
C ILE A 327 -5.59 16.87 -1.22
N MET A 328 -5.29 15.94 -0.31
CA MET A 328 -3.94 15.77 0.22
C MET A 328 -2.93 15.39 -0.87
N SER A 329 -3.31 14.50 -1.80
CA SER A 329 -2.44 14.14 -2.92
C SER A 329 -2.09 15.35 -3.80
N GLU A 330 -3.05 16.24 -4.04
CA GLU A 330 -2.85 17.46 -4.85
C GLU A 330 -2.00 18.50 -4.10
N LEU A 331 -2.24 18.70 -2.80
CA LEU A 331 -1.43 19.62 -1.97
C LEU A 331 0.03 19.15 -1.84
N ILE A 332 0.27 17.85 -1.69
CA ILE A 332 1.64 17.30 -1.58
C ILE A 332 2.41 17.43 -2.91
N ALA A 333 1.70 17.24 -4.04
CA ALA A 333 2.28 17.30 -5.38
C ALA A 333 2.74 18.72 -5.77
N GLU A 334 2.11 19.77 -5.23
CA GLU A 334 2.48 21.16 -5.52
C GLU A 334 3.92 21.48 -5.05
N PRO A 335 4.82 21.92 -5.96
CA PRO A 335 6.22 22.20 -5.62
C PRO A 335 6.41 23.26 -4.54
N ARG A 336 5.53 24.26 -4.46
CA ARG A 336 5.58 25.30 -3.42
C ARG A 336 5.23 24.78 -2.01
N GLY A 337 4.66 23.57 -1.92
CA GLY A 337 4.30 22.94 -0.65
C GLY A 337 5.45 22.24 0.07
N TRP A 338 6.69 22.30 -0.42
CA TRP A 338 7.82 21.51 0.08
C TRP A 338 8.05 21.63 1.60
N ALA A 339 7.89 22.84 2.16
CA ALA A 339 8.14 23.13 3.58
C ALA A 339 7.06 22.57 4.51
N PHE A 340 5.91 22.17 3.98
CA PHE A 340 4.77 21.66 4.75
C PHE A 340 4.69 20.14 4.76
N ARG A 341 5.56 19.46 4.01
CA ARG A 341 5.49 18.01 3.79
C ARG A 341 5.83 17.20 5.03
N MET A 342 6.73 17.70 5.87
CA MET A 342 7.23 17.04 7.06
C MET A 342 7.07 17.96 8.27
N PRO A 343 7.03 17.41 9.50
CA PRO A 343 7.05 18.22 10.71
C PRO A 343 8.26 19.15 10.75
N VAL A 344 8.08 20.33 11.34
CA VAL A 344 9.18 21.25 11.61
C VAL A 344 10.13 20.60 12.62
N ASP A 345 11.42 20.66 12.34
CA ASP A 345 12.45 20.19 13.26
C ASP A 345 12.63 21.20 14.41
N THR A 346 12.19 20.80 15.60
CA THR A 346 12.25 21.65 16.80
C THR A 346 13.62 21.65 17.47
N ASP A 347 14.51 20.72 17.11
CA ASP A 347 15.89 20.73 17.57
C ASP A 347 16.70 21.80 16.79
N GLU A 348 16.34 22.02 15.52
CA GLU A 348 16.90 23.11 14.70
C GLU A 348 16.26 24.47 14.99
N LEU A 349 14.95 24.51 15.24
CA LEU A 349 14.18 25.72 15.55
C LEU A 349 13.64 25.67 16.99
N THR A 350 14.52 25.93 17.95
CA THR A 350 14.23 25.78 19.38
C THR A 350 13.16 26.73 19.91
N ASP A 351 12.95 27.87 19.26
CA ASP A 351 11.92 28.87 19.59
C ASP A 351 10.55 28.56 18.94
N TYR A 352 10.48 27.57 18.04
CA TYR A 352 9.28 27.28 17.27
C TYR A 352 8.08 26.93 18.16
N LEU A 353 8.27 26.09 19.18
CA LEU A 353 7.21 25.68 20.10
C LEU A 353 6.81 26.78 21.11
N GLU A 354 7.63 27.82 21.25
CA GLU A 354 7.27 28.98 22.06
C GLU A 354 6.19 29.81 21.36
N ILE A 355 6.25 29.90 20.03
CA ILE A 355 5.33 30.67 19.20
C ILE A 355 4.17 29.80 18.69
N VAL A 356 4.46 28.62 18.15
CA VAL A 356 3.47 27.70 17.57
C VAL A 356 3.03 26.66 18.60
N LYS A 357 1.78 26.77 19.07
CA LYS A 357 1.24 25.91 20.15
C LYS A 357 0.78 24.54 19.68
N SER A 358 0.31 24.44 18.45
CA SER A 358 -0.21 23.21 17.86
C SER A 358 0.46 22.95 16.51
N PRO A 359 1.68 22.37 16.48
CA PRO A 359 2.36 22.05 15.24
C PRO A 359 1.52 21.11 14.35
N MET A 360 1.55 21.36 13.03
CA MET A 360 0.85 20.52 12.06
C MET A 360 1.60 20.50 10.72
N ASP A 361 1.52 19.38 10.00
CA ASP A 361 2.19 19.14 8.73
C ASP A 361 1.42 18.13 7.86
N PHE A 362 1.71 18.09 6.56
CA PHE A 362 0.99 17.22 5.62
C PHE A 362 1.19 15.72 5.88
N SER A 363 2.35 15.28 6.36
CA SER A 363 2.56 13.86 6.69
C SER A 363 1.70 13.43 7.88
N THR A 364 1.53 14.31 8.87
CA THR A 364 0.64 14.09 10.01
C THR A 364 -0.82 14.07 9.59
N ILE A 365 -1.25 15.02 8.76
CA ILE A 365 -2.61 15.04 8.21
C ILE A 365 -2.89 13.78 7.39
N GLN A 366 -1.97 13.36 6.51
CA GLN A 366 -2.10 12.16 5.69
C GLN A 366 -2.21 10.88 6.56
N ARG A 367 -1.43 10.81 7.65
CA ARG A 367 -1.55 9.72 8.65
C ARG A 367 -2.91 9.74 9.35
N LYS A 368 -3.43 10.91 9.74
CA LYS A 368 -4.77 11.04 10.36
C LYS A 368 -5.89 10.64 9.39
N VAL A 369 -5.81 11.01 8.11
CA VAL A 369 -6.76 10.58 7.06
C VAL A 369 -6.72 9.05 6.90
N SER A 370 -5.55 8.48 6.65
CA SER A 370 -5.39 7.03 6.39
C SER A 370 -5.84 6.16 7.56
N SER A 371 -5.54 6.57 8.80
CA SER A 371 -5.95 5.89 10.03
C SER A 371 -7.35 6.26 10.54
N ASN A 372 -8.12 7.01 9.75
CA ASN A 372 -9.52 7.33 10.01
C ASN A 372 -9.75 8.09 11.34
N GLN A 373 -8.86 9.04 11.66
CA GLN A 373 -8.92 9.85 12.88
C GLN A 373 -9.83 11.08 12.78
N TYR A 374 -10.16 11.52 11.57
CA TYR A 374 -11.11 12.62 11.36
C TYR A 374 -12.54 12.12 11.45
N LYS A 375 -13.32 12.70 12.37
CA LYS A 375 -14.75 12.37 12.54
C LYS A 375 -15.65 13.19 11.62
N THR A 376 -15.19 14.37 11.20
CA THR A 376 -15.91 15.30 10.33
C THR A 376 -14.95 15.91 9.30
N PHE A 377 -15.47 16.45 8.20
CA PHE A 377 -14.63 17.05 7.16
C PHE A 377 -14.01 18.37 7.62
N GLU A 378 -14.74 19.14 8.42
CA GLU A 378 -14.31 20.40 9.02
C GLU A 378 -13.05 20.18 9.88
N SER A 379 -12.99 19.09 10.65
CA SER A 379 -11.79 18.77 11.44
C SER A 379 -10.54 18.47 10.61
N PHE A 380 -10.71 18.08 9.34
CA PHE A 380 -9.61 17.95 8.38
C PHE A 380 -9.24 19.31 7.78
N GLU A 381 -10.23 20.15 7.44
CA GLU A 381 -9.99 21.50 6.94
C GLU A 381 -9.24 22.36 7.96
N ASP A 382 -9.64 22.29 9.24
CA ASP A 382 -8.99 23.00 10.35
C ASP A 382 -7.50 22.66 10.44
N ASP A 383 -7.16 21.37 10.32
CA ASP A 383 -5.78 20.91 10.37
C ASP A 383 -4.96 21.38 9.15
N VAL A 384 -5.55 21.36 7.94
CA VAL A 384 -4.89 21.88 6.73
C VAL A 384 -4.67 23.39 6.84
N GLN A 385 -5.66 24.14 7.35
CA GLN A 385 -5.55 25.58 7.57
C GLN A 385 -4.50 25.91 8.64
N LEU A 386 -4.44 25.11 9.71
CA LEU A 386 -3.48 25.26 10.80
C LEU A 386 -2.02 25.18 10.31
N VAL A 387 -1.72 24.36 9.29
CA VAL A 387 -0.39 24.33 8.66
C VAL A 387 0.01 25.71 8.12
N PHE A 388 -0.91 26.38 7.42
CA PHE A 388 -0.65 27.68 6.80
C PHE A 388 -0.66 28.82 7.82
N ASP A 389 -1.54 28.75 8.82
CA ASP A 389 -1.63 29.72 9.90
C ASP A 389 -0.37 29.68 10.78
N ASN A 390 0.08 28.49 11.18
CA ASN A 390 1.33 28.31 11.91
C ASN A 390 2.53 28.86 11.12
N CYS A 391 2.57 28.60 9.82
CA CYS A 391 3.63 29.13 8.96
C CYS A 391 3.64 30.67 8.96
N ARG A 392 2.48 31.31 8.80
CA ARG A 392 2.38 32.79 8.80
C ARG A 392 2.57 33.41 10.18
N LEU A 393 2.23 32.68 11.24
CA LEU A 393 2.45 33.12 12.62
C LEU A 393 3.95 33.17 12.94
N PHE A 394 4.69 32.15 12.52
CA PHE A 394 6.12 32.04 12.80
C PHE A 394 6.99 32.86 11.82
N ASN A 395 6.61 32.92 10.54
CA ASN A 395 7.44 33.53 9.50
C ASN A 395 6.94 34.93 9.08
N PRO A 396 7.82 35.95 8.99
CA PRO A 396 7.47 37.26 8.47
C PRO A 396 6.89 37.23 7.04
N GLU A 397 5.99 38.16 6.73
CA GLU A 397 5.19 38.15 5.49
C GLU A 397 6.00 38.22 4.18
N ASN A 398 7.22 38.77 4.24
CA ASN A 398 8.09 38.92 3.08
C ASN A 398 8.88 37.63 2.75
N THR A 399 8.87 36.64 3.64
CA THR A 399 9.60 35.38 3.47
C THR A 399 9.01 34.50 2.38
N VAL A 400 9.83 33.59 1.84
CA VAL A 400 9.38 32.56 0.89
C VAL A 400 8.33 31.64 1.54
N TYR A 401 8.48 31.35 2.84
CA TYR A 401 7.55 30.51 3.60
C TYR A 401 6.15 31.13 3.69
N ALA A 402 6.04 32.40 4.09
CA ALA A 402 4.75 33.10 4.16
C ALA A 402 4.09 33.26 2.79
N LYS A 403 4.88 33.53 1.73
CA LYS A 403 4.39 33.58 0.34
C LYS A 403 3.87 32.22 -0.14
N ASN A 404 4.59 31.14 0.15
CA ASN A 404 4.17 29.79 -0.18
C ASN A 404 2.93 29.37 0.61
N ALA A 405 2.83 29.73 1.90
CA ALA A 405 1.64 29.47 2.71
C ALA A 405 0.40 30.15 2.12
N ARG A 406 0.49 31.42 1.69
CA ARG A 406 -0.61 32.11 1.00
C ARG A 406 -1.02 31.41 -0.30
N PHE A 407 -0.03 30.97 -1.08
CA PHE A 407 -0.31 30.25 -2.32
C PHE A 407 -1.02 28.92 -2.06
N MET A 408 -0.50 28.12 -1.11
CA MET A 408 -1.04 26.80 -0.77
C MET A 408 -2.45 26.89 -0.17
N ASP A 409 -2.71 27.91 0.65
CA ASP A 409 -4.03 28.22 1.21
C ASP A 409 -5.04 28.53 0.09
N GLN A 410 -4.65 29.35 -0.90
CA GLN A 410 -5.52 29.61 -2.05
C GLN A 410 -5.74 28.36 -2.92
N LEU A 411 -4.71 27.54 -3.12
CA LEU A 411 -4.83 26.26 -3.82
C LEU A 411 -5.85 25.36 -3.09
N PHE A 412 -5.73 25.22 -1.77
CA PHE A 412 -6.65 24.44 -0.96
C PHE A 412 -8.10 24.91 -1.12
N LYS A 413 -8.37 26.21 -1.01
CA LYS A 413 -9.71 26.80 -1.23
C LYS A 413 -10.27 26.52 -2.63
N ASN A 414 -9.42 26.56 -3.65
CA ASN A 414 -9.81 26.23 -5.02
C ASN A 414 -10.16 24.75 -5.16
N LEU A 415 -9.38 23.86 -4.55
CA LEU A 415 -9.64 22.41 -4.53
C LEU A 415 -10.95 22.08 -3.83
N LEU A 416 -11.24 22.71 -2.70
CA LEU A 416 -12.53 22.58 -2.00
C LEU A 416 -13.68 22.98 -2.91
N THR A 417 -13.58 24.14 -3.56
CA THR A 417 -14.63 24.63 -4.48
C THR A 417 -14.82 23.72 -5.69
N GLN A 418 -13.73 23.17 -6.24
CA GLN A 418 -13.77 22.31 -7.42
C GLN A 418 -14.41 20.96 -7.12
N HIS A 419 -14.05 20.34 -5.99
CA HIS A 419 -14.49 18.99 -5.67
C HIS A 419 -15.85 18.97 -4.97
N LEU A 420 -16.24 20.03 -4.24
CA LEU A 420 -17.58 20.13 -3.62
C LEU A 420 -18.69 20.49 -4.62
N LYS A 421 -18.37 21.12 -5.75
CA LYS A 421 -19.34 21.45 -6.83
C LYS A 421 -19.64 20.30 -7.79
N GLN A 422 -18.92 19.17 -7.71
CA GLN A 422 -19.12 18.01 -8.58
C GLN A 422 -20.14 17.01 -8.02
N ASP A 423 -20.60 17.20 -6.77
CA ASP A 423 -21.49 16.28 -6.04
C ASP A 423 -22.92 16.84 -5.84
N ASP A 424 -23.24 18.02 -6.38
CA ASP A 424 -24.59 18.58 -6.58
C ASP A 424 -25.05 18.36 -8.03
#